data_AF-A0A5E6NBV6-F1
#
_entry.id   AF-A0A5E6NBV6-F1
#
_cell.length_a   1.000
_cell.length_b   1.000
_cell.length_c   1.000
_cell.angle_alpha   90.00
_cell.angle_beta   90.00
_cell.angle_gamma   90.00
#
_symmetry.space_group_name_H-M   'P 1'
#
loop_
_entity.id
_entity.type
_entity.pdbx_description
1 polymer ?
#
loop_
_entity_poly.entity_id
_entity_poly.type
_entity_poly.pdbx_seq_one_letter_code
_entity_poly.pdbx_strand_id
1 'polypeptide(L)' 'MASQFFWADVYDGNQGFIVYGHQMFDEVKASKYALGVDTGCVYGNKLSAAIFTDTQNQEFAIVQTNSLTGY' A
#
# COMPACT_ATOMS: atom_id res chain seq x y z
N MET A 1 -13.23 -24.70 2.68
CA MET A 1 -12.29 -23.91 1.86
C MET A 1 -11.69 -22.85 2.77
N ALA A 2 -10.37 -22.87 3.01
CA ALA A 2 -9.75 -21.78 3.75
C ALA A 2 -9.67 -20.58 2.81
N SER A 3 -10.39 -19.50 3.10
CA SER A 3 -10.13 -18.21 2.48
C SER A 3 -8.71 -17.81 2.87
N GLN A 4 -7.81 -17.71 1.89
CA GLN A 4 -6.48 -17.17 2.13
C GLN A 4 -6.64 -15.67 2.40
N PHE A 5 -6.80 -15.32 3.67
CA PHE A 5 -6.81 -13.94 4.10
C PHE A 5 -5.41 -13.36 3.90
N PHE A 6 -5.34 -12.21 3.25
CA PHE A 6 -4.09 -11.47 3.19
C PHE A 6 -3.80 -10.87 4.57
N TRP A 7 -2.56 -10.97 5.05
CA TRP A 7 -2.20 -10.62 6.43
C TRP A 7 -2.62 -9.20 6.82
N ALA A 8 -2.48 -8.24 5.90
CA ALA A 8 -2.82 -6.84 6.14
C ALA A 8 -4.33 -6.63 6.39
N ASP A 9 -5.19 -7.52 5.89
CA ASP A 9 -6.64 -7.47 6.09
C ASP A 9 -7.07 -7.96 7.48
N VAL A 10 -6.21 -8.72 8.17
CA VAL A 10 -6.45 -9.28 9.51
C VAL A 10 -5.51 -8.72 10.58
N TYR A 11 -4.55 -7.89 10.20
CA TYR A 11 -3.64 -7.22 11.10
C TYR A 11 -4.42 -6.31 12.07
N ASP A 12 -4.10 -6.41 13.35
CA ASP A 12 -4.84 -5.79 14.45
C ASP A 12 -4.32 -4.39 14.85
N GLY A 13 -3.23 -3.93 14.22
CA GLY A 13 -2.63 -2.63 14.51
C GLY A 13 -1.71 -2.61 15.73
N ASN A 14 -1.35 -3.76 16.30
CA ASN A 14 -0.58 -3.81 17.55
C ASN A 14 0.86 -3.25 17.47
N GLN A 15 1.42 -3.10 16.26
CA GLN A 15 2.70 -2.41 15.99
C GLN A 15 2.50 -1.03 15.35
N GLY A 16 1.30 -0.46 15.41
CA GLY A 16 0.95 0.78 14.71
C GLY A 16 0.54 0.56 13.25
N PHE A 17 0.54 1.64 12.46
CA PHE A 17 0.15 1.63 11.05
C PHE A 17 1.31 1.19 10.15
N ILE A 18 1.14 0.13 9.37
CA ILE A 18 2.21 -0.43 8.54
C ILE A 18 2.09 0.02 7.09
N VAL A 19 3.10 0.71 6.57
CA VAL A 19 3.27 0.90 5.13
C VAL A 19 4.18 -0.20 4.59
N TYR A 20 3.74 -0.90 3.55
CA TYR A 20 4.46 -2.05 3.00
C TYR A 20 4.50 -2.04 1.47
N GLY A 21 5.43 -2.84 0.93
CA GLY A 21 5.48 -3.20 -0.49
C GLY A 21 5.54 -4.72 -0.64
N HIS A 22 6.43 -5.25 -1.48
CA HIS A 22 6.67 -6.68 -1.72
C HIS A 22 5.55 -7.39 -2.49
N GLN A 23 4.30 -7.27 -2.04
CA GLN A 23 3.15 -7.72 -2.81
C GLN A 23 2.70 -6.59 -3.74
N MET A 24 2.79 -6.84 -5.05
CA MET A 24 2.27 -5.93 -6.07
C MET A 24 0.74 -5.95 -6.10
N PHE A 25 0.12 -4.77 -6.25
CA PHE A 25 -1.30 -4.57 -6.52
C PHE A 25 -1.50 -3.61 -7.71
N ASP A 26 -2.66 -3.68 -8.36
CA ASP A 26 -2.98 -2.77 -9.48
C ASP A 26 -3.13 -1.31 -9.01
N GLU A 27 -3.61 -1.12 -7.78
CA GLU A 27 -3.72 0.17 -7.08
C GLU A 27 -3.27 0.02 -5.62
N VAL A 28 -3.04 1.14 -4.94
CA VAL A 28 -2.67 1.14 -3.52
C VAL A 28 -3.72 0.38 -2.70
N LYS A 29 -3.27 -0.62 -1.92
CA LYS A 29 -4.16 -1.44 -1.07
C LYS A 29 -4.25 -0.86 0.34
N ALA A 30 -5.37 -0.22 0.65
CA ALA A 30 -5.68 0.24 2.00
C ALA A 30 -6.40 -0.86 2.81
N SER A 31 -5.88 -1.15 4.00
CA SER A 31 -6.52 -1.97 5.04
C SER A 31 -6.58 -1.14 6.33
N LYS A 32 -7.35 -1.58 7.34
CA LYS A 32 -7.63 -0.78 8.55
C LYS A 32 -6.38 -0.19 9.23
N TYR A 33 -5.28 -0.95 9.27
CA TYR A 33 -4.03 -0.55 9.93
C TYR A 33 -2.81 -0.71 9.04
N ALA A 34 -3.00 -0.79 7.72
CA ALA A 34 -1.90 -1.01 6.80
C ALA A 34 -2.15 -0.43 5.40
N LEU A 35 -1.09 -0.07 4.70
CA LEU A 35 -1.12 0.51 3.35
C LEU A 35 -0.06 -0.14 2.45
N GLY A 36 -0.51 -0.86 1.43
CA GLY A 36 0.34 -1.44 0.41
C GLY A 36 0.58 -0.45 -0.72
N VAL A 37 1.81 0.04 -0.87
CA VAL A 37 2.18 1.06 -1.87
C VAL A 37 2.93 0.49 -3.08
N ASP A 38 3.18 -0.82 -3.12
CA ASP A 38 3.78 -1.46 -4.29
C ASP A 38 2.75 -1.65 -5.39
N THR A 39 2.73 -0.69 -6.31
CA THR A 39 1.85 -0.69 -7.49
C THR A 39 2.58 -1.14 -8.75
N GLY A 40 3.71 -1.84 -8.66
CA GLY A 40 4.34 -2.45 -9.83
C GLY A 40 4.96 -1.46 -10.82
N CYS A 41 5.59 -0.39 -10.33
CA CYS A 41 6.21 0.65 -11.18
C CYS A 41 7.13 0.07 -12.26
N VAL A 42 8.02 -0.86 -11.90
CA VAL A 42 8.99 -1.45 -12.83
C VAL A 42 8.33 -2.31 -13.93
N TYR A 43 7.06 -2.64 -13.76
CA TYR A 43 6.27 -3.45 -14.69
C TYR A 43 5.30 -2.61 -15.55
N GLY A 44 5.48 -1.29 -15.62
CA GLY A 44 4.67 -0.42 -16.48
C GLY A 44 3.50 0.28 -15.81
N ASN A 45 3.25 0.07 -14.51
CA ASN A 45 2.13 0.71 -13.82
C ASN A 45 2.55 2.04 -13.17
N LYS A 46 2.51 2.17 -11.84
CA LYS A 46 2.75 3.45 -11.13
C LYS A 46 3.79 3.32 -10.04
N LEU A 47 4.51 4.41 -9.78
CA LEU A 47 5.22 4.63 -8.52
C LEU A 47 4.28 5.34 -7.55
N SER A 48 4.09 4.78 -6.37
CA SER A 48 3.19 5.32 -5.34
C SER A 48 3.96 5.81 -4.12
N ALA A 49 3.45 6.85 -3.48
CA ALA A 49 3.94 7.41 -2.23
C ALA A 49 2.77 7.72 -1.29
N ALA A 50 3.00 7.57 0.01
CA ALA A 50 2.10 8.02 1.06
C ALA A 50 2.73 9.21 1.78
N ILE A 51 2.00 10.32 1.87
CA ILE A 51 2.42 11.53 2.56
C ILE A 51 1.60 11.62 3.84
N PHE A 52 2.23 11.40 4.99
CA PHE A 52 1.58 11.51 6.29
C PHE A 52 1.58 12.96 6.77
N THR A 53 0.40 13.49 7.05
CA THR A 53 0.23 14.79 7.72
C THR A 53 0.15 14.63 9.23
N ASP A 54 -0.38 13.49 9.69
CA ASP A 54 -0.38 13.08 11.10
C ASP A 54 -0.22 11.55 11.20
N THR A 55 0.90 11.11 11.78
CA THR A 55 1.22 9.69 11.96
C THR A 55 0.48 9.04 13.13
N GLN A 56 -0.05 9.82 14.08
CA GLN A 56 -0.83 9.30 15.21
C GLN A 56 -2.27 9.03 14.80
N ASN A 57 -2.85 9.90 13.97
CA ASN A 57 -4.24 9.81 13.51
C ASN A 57 -4.40 9.09 12.16
N GLN A 58 -3.31 8.56 11.59
CA GLN A 58 -3.31 7.87 10.30
C GLN A 58 -3.84 8.75 9.16
N GLU A 59 -3.57 10.05 9.23
CA GLU A 59 -3.94 10.98 8.18
C GLU A 59 -2.83 11.01 7.13
N PHE A 60 -3.16 10.53 5.93
CA PHE A 60 -2.24 10.53 4.81
C PHE A 60 -2.94 10.81 3.48
N ALA A 61 -2.16 11.34 2.54
CA ALA A 61 -2.52 11.44 1.14
C ALA A 61 -1.71 10.44 0.31
N ILE A 62 -2.33 9.85 -0.70
CA ILE A 62 -1.65 9.02 -1.70
C ILE A 62 -1.31 9.91 -2.89
N VAL A 63 -0.05 9.87 -3.32
CA VAL A 63 0.41 10.52 -4.54
C VAL A 63 1.04 9.46 -5.44
N GLN A 64 0.73 9.51 -6.72
CA GLN A 64 1.22 8.53 -7.70
C GLN A 64 1.71 9.24 -8.96
N THR A 65 2.70 8.64 -9.60
CA THR A 65 3.11 8.98 -10.96
C THR A 65 3.16 7.72 -11.81
N ASN A 66 2.82 7.84 -13.09
CA ASN A 66 2.95 6.75 -14.03
C ASN A 66 4.42 6.36 -14.17
N SER A 67 4.65 5.08 -14.41
CA SER A 67 5.96 4.56 -14.74
C SER A 67 6.49 5.17 -16.04
N LEU A 68 7.82 5.23 -16.14
CA LEU A 68 8.53 5.63 -17.34
C LEU A 68 9.04 4.43 -18.14
N THR A 69 8.74 3.20 -17.69
CA THR A 69 9.09 2.01 -18.44
C THR A 69 8.21 1.91 -19.69
N GLY A 70 8.81 1.65 -20.86
CA GLY A 70 8.09 1.56 -22.13
C GLY A 70 7.44 0.21 -22.43
N TYR A 71 6.87 -0.44 -21.41
CA TYR A 71 6.09 -1.68 -21.59
C TYR A 71 4.72 -1.41 -22.21
#